data_AF-A0A550GVU8-F1
#
_entry.id   AF-A0A550GVU8-F1
#
_cell.length_a   1.000
_cell.length_b   1.000
_cell.length_c   1.000
_cell.angle_alpha   90.00
_cell.angle_beta   90.00
_cell.angle_gamma   90.00
#
_symmetry.space_group_name_H-M   'P 1'
#
loop_
_entity.id
_entity.type
_entity.pdbx_description
1 polymer ?
#
loop_
_entity_poly.entity_id
_entity_poly.type
_entity_poly.pdbx_seq_one_letter_code
_entity_poly.pdbx_strand_id
1 'polypeptide(L)' 'MFCFQCEQTANEKGCTQIGVCGKTPEVAALQDLLIYLLKRLSHVAIQARKENILDEKIDIFACKALFST' A
#
# COMPACT_ATOMS: atom_id res chain seq x y z
N MET A 1 11.92 2.13 -8.68
CA MET A 1 11.29 2.09 -7.33
C MET A 1 11.69 3.33 -6.55
N PHE A 2 10.93 3.68 -5.52
CA PHE A 2 11.38 4.57 -4.46
C PHE A 2 10.73 4.11 -3.15
N CYS A 3 11.48 3.44 -2.28
CA CYS A 3 10.96 2.93 -1.02
C CYS A 3 11.83 3.37 0.15
N PHE A 4 11.19 4.01 1.13
CA PHE A 4 11.82 4.66 2.28
C PHE A 4 11.16 4.32 3.64
N GLN A 5 10.40 3.21 3.70
CA GLN A 5 9.48 2.96 4.83
C GLN A 5 10.15 2.35 6.06
N CYS A 6 11.31 1.70 5.90
CA CYS A 6 12.04 1.07 6.99
C CYS A 6 13.29 1.87 7.35
N GLU A 7 13.85 1.61 8.54
CA GLU A 7 15.06 2.28 9.02
C GLU A 7 16.27 1.98 8.13
N GLN A 8 16.40 0.74 7.64
CA GLN A 8 17.54 0.24 6.85
C GLN A 8 17.56 0.72 5.38
N THR A 9 16.92 1.83 5.04
CA THR A 9 16.87 2.29 3.65
C THR A 9 18.24 2.75 3.16
N ALA A 10 18.48 2.63 1.85
CA ALA A 10 19.78 2.99 1.27
C ALA A 10 20.15 4.46 1.57
N ASN A 11 21.32 4.65 2.18
CA ASN A 11 21.86 5.96 2.57
C ASN A 11 20.91 6.80 3.43
N GLU A 12 20.03 6.17 4.23
CA GLU A 12 19.03 6.85 5.07
C GLU A 12 18.09 7.80 4.28
N LYS A 13 17.94 7.58 2.97
CA LYS A 13 17.13 8.42 2.07
C LYS A 13 16.04 7.63 1.35
N GLY A 14 16.39 6.48 0.79
CA GLY A 14 15.45 5.65 0.05
C GLY A 14 16.11 4.72 -0.95
N CYS A 15 15.53 3.53 -1.10
CA CYS A 15 15.97 2.53 -2.07
C CYS A 15 15.46 2.89 -3.47
N THR A 16 16.37 3.09 -4.42
CA THR A 16 16.05 3.51 -5.81
C THR A 16 16.30 2.45 -6.88
N GLN A 17 17.21 1.50 -6.63
CA GLN A 17 17.56 0.41 -7.57
C GLN A 17 17.12 -0.97 -7.08
N ILE A 18 17.39 -1.31 -5.82
CA ILE A 18 16.90 -2.51 -5.14
C ILE A 18 16.74 -2.18 -3.65
N GLY A 19 15.79 -2.81 -2.97
CA GLY A 19 15.63 -2.67 -1.52
C GLY A 19 16.80 -3.31 -0.77
N VAL A 20 17.28 -2.66 0.30
CA VAL A 20 18.25 -3.27 1.23
C VAL A 20 17.70 -4.58 1.82
N CYS A 21 16.38 -4.66 2.02
CA CYS A 21 15.66 -5.87 2.42
C CYS A 21 15.48 -6.92 1.31
N GLY A 22 16.04 -6.71 0.11
CA GLY A 22 15.91 -7.60 -1.05
C GLY A 22 14.68 -7.36 -1.94
N LYS A 23 13.83 -6.37 -1.62
CA LYS A 23 12.65 -6.03 -2.44
C LYS A 23 13.07 -5.57 -3.84
N THR A 24 12.61 -6.27 -4.88
CA THR A 24 12.90 -5.90 -6.27
C THR A 24 12.09 -4.67 -6.70
N PRO A 25 12.51 -3.95 -7.76
CA PRO A 25 11.74 -2.84 -8.31
C PRO A 25 10.33 -3.20 -8.75
N GLU A 26 10.13 -4.41 -9.29
CA GLU A 26 8.83 -4.90 -9.74
C GLU A 26 7.89 -5.09 -8.55
N VAL A 27 8.37 -5.72 -7.47
CA VAL A 27 7.58 -5.90 -6.24
C VAL A 27 7.26 -4.55 -5.61
N ALA A 28 8.23 -3.63 -5.55
CA ALA A 28 7.98 -2.28 -5.06
C ALA A 28 6.90 -1.55 -5.88
N ALA A 29 6.96 -1.62 -7.21
CA ALA A 29 5.96 -1.01 -8.09
C ALA A 29 4.57 -1.62 -7.90
N LEU A 30 4.46 -2.93 -7.67
CA LEU A 30 3.19 -3.60 -7.39
C LEU A 30 2.61 -3.20 -6.03
N GLN A 31 3.45 -3.05 -5.00
CA GLN A 31 3.03 -2.55 -3.70
C GLN A 31 2.56 -1.08 -3.79
N ASP A 32 3.28 -0.23 -4.54
CA ASP A 32 2.86 1.15 -4.81
C ASP A 32 1.49 1.20 -5.52
N LEU A 33 1.30 0.35 -6.53
CA LEU A 33 0.03 0.21 -7.25
C LEU A 33 -1.10 -0.28 -6.33
N LEU A 34 -0.83 -1.24 -5.45
CA LEU A 34 -1.79 -1.74 -4.46
C LEU A 34 -2.25 -0.61 -3.53
N ILE A 35 -1.33 0.18 -3.00
CA ILE A 35 -1.66 1.35 -2.16
C ILE A 35 -2.45 2.40 -2.95
N TYR A 36 -2.10 2.65 -4.21
CA TYR A 36 -2.87 3.55 -5.08
C TYR A 36 -4.32 3.08 -5.25
N LEU A 37 -4.53 1.80 -5.57
CA LEU A 37 -5.87 1.23 -5.72
C LEU A 37 -6.64 1.20 -4.39
N LEU A 38 -5.95 0.93 -3.27
CA LEU A 38 -6.56 0.95 -1.95
C LEU A 38 -7.09 2.34 -1.58
N LYS A 39 -6.35 3.41 -1.89
CA LYS A 39 -6.84 4.80 -1.74
C LYS A 39 -8.11 5.07 -2.56
N ARG A 40 -8.18 4.54 -3.79
CA ARG A 40 -9.39 4.66 -4.63
C ARG A 40 -10.57 3.87 -4.08
N LEU A 41 -10.33 2.65 -3.59
CA LEU A 41 -11.35 1.85 -2.92
C LEU A 41 -11.89 2.56 -1.68
N SER A 42 -11.01 3.15 -0.86
CA SER A 42 -11.41 3.94 0.32
C SER A 42 -12.31 5.11 -0.05
N HIS A 43 -12.08 5.78 -1.19
CA HIS A 43 -12.97 6.86 -1.63
C HIS A 43 -14.40 6.35 -1.84
N VAL A 44 -14.57 5.21 -2.50
CA VAL A 44 -15.89 4.59 -2.73
C VAL A 44 -16.50 4.11 -1.41
N ALA A 45 -15.73 3.42 -0.58
CA ALA A 45 -16.19 2.92 0.72
C ALA A 45 -16.66 4.05 1.66
N ILE A 46 -15.99 5.20 1.65
CA ILE A 46 -16.39 6.39 2.43
C ILE A 46 -17.74 6.95 1.93
N GLN A 47 -17.99 6.99 0.62
CA GLN A 47 -19.30 7.44 0.13
C GLN A 47 -20.39 6.42 0.46
N ALA A 48 -20.12 5.13 0.30
CA ALA A 48 -21.06 4.06 0.64
C ALA A 48 -21.48 4.13 2.12
N ARG A 49 -20.54 4.40 3.03
CA ARG A 49 -20.81 4.60 4.46
C ARG A 49 -21.80 5.73 4.75
N LYS A 50 -21.82 6.81 3.96
CA LYS A 50 -22.79 7.92 4.12
C LYS A 50 -24.23 7.48 3.83
N GLU A 51 -24.37 6.52 2.93
CA GLU A 51 -25.65 5.89 2.58
C GLU A 51 -25.97 4.67 3.48
N ASN A 52 -25.25 4.50 4.60
CA ASN A 52 -25.35 3.35 5.52
C ASN A 52 -25.04 1.98 4.88
N ILE A 53 -24.28 1.95 3.79
CA ILE A 53 -23.81 0.71 3.15
C ILE A 53 -22.46 0.34 3.76
N LEU A 54 -22.45 -0.77 4.52
CA LEU A 54 -21.27 -1.32 5.19
C LEU A 54 -20.94 -2.70 4.62
N ASP A 55 -19.68 -2.95 4.31
CA ASP A 55 -19.19 -4.27 3.88
C ASP A 55 -17.92 -4.65 4.66
N GLU A 56 -18.08 -5.54 5.64
CA GLU A 56 -16.99 -6.04 6.48
C GLU A 56 -15.87 -6.71 5.66
N LYS A 57 -16.19 -7.33 4.52
CA LYS A 57 -15.16 -7.95 3.67
C LYS A 57 -14.22 -6.90 3.08
N ILE A 58 -14.74 -5.73 2.73
CA ILE A 58 -13.93 -4.61 2.25
C ILE A 58 -13.04 -4.06 3.37
N ASP A 59 -13.56 -3.96 4.59
CA ASP A 59 -12.78 -3.51 5.75
C ASP A 59 -11.62 -4.47 6.05
N ILE A 60 -11.89 -5.78 6.08
CA ILE A 60 -10.85 -6.81 6.28
C ILE A 60 -9.85 -6.80 5.12
N PHE A 61 -10.33 -6.68 3.88
CA PHE A 61 -9.47 -6.64 2.70
C PHE A 61 -8.52 -5.44 2.74
N ALA A 62 -9.01 -4.27 3.15
CA ALA A 62 -8.19 -3.07 3.28
C ALA A 62 -7.04 -3.27 4.28
N CYS A 63 -7.30 -3.87 5.45
CA CYS A 63 -6.25 -4.20 6.42
C CYS A 63 -5.24 -5.21 5.87
N LYS A 64 -5.70 -6.27 5.18
CA LYS A 64 -4.81 -7.27 4.58
C LYS A 64 -3.93 -6.70 3.47
N ALA A 65 -4.50 -5.84 2.62
CA ALA A 65 -3.79 -5.18 1.54
C ALA A 65 -2.74 -4.21 2.06
N LEU A 66 -3.04 -3.45 3.13
CA LEU A 66 -2.07 -2.54 3.74
C LEU A 66 -0.95 -3.31 4.46
N PHE A 67 -1.25 -4.44 5.10
CA PHE A 67 -0.24 -5.22 5.81
C PHE A 67 0.74 -5.95 4.87
N SER A 68 0.40 -6.15 3.59
CA SER A 68 1.26 -6.85 2.64
C SER A 68 2.30 -5.95 1.92
N THR A 69 2.37 -4.67 2.28
CA THR A 69 3.28 -3.67 1.68
C THR A 69 4.34 -3.19 2.66
#